data_AF-A0A9X4EY45-F1
#
_entry.id   AF-A0A9X4EY45-F1
#
_cell.length_a   1.000
_cell.length_b   1.000
_cell.length_c   1.000
_cell.angle_alpha   90.00
_cell.angle_beta   90.00
_cell.angle_gamma   90.00
#
_symmetry.space_group_name_H-M   'P 1'
#
loop_
_entity.id
_entity.type
_entity.pdbx_description
1 polymer ?
#
loop_
_entity_poly.entity_id
_entity_poly.type
_entity_poly.pdbx_seq_one_letter_code
_entity_poly.pdbx_strand_id
1 'polypeptide(L)'
;MQNQFTVDEVDKGIAREAFLTHYVAKNQPLIIRGYARDWPALTRWDVDTLRMHFGHLNVLCSQSETHKHPDLTNARHNRHIPKPLKMSDYLDRIVVGPAQETAKLALNRLIFDSGEQCQYRHHIDLSPLAEDFTQPALIDGASFEIGVLWMQAQLTQSWLHTDAFENLFVQVQGKKRFMLYAPQEAGSLYNTRKYGAYCEVNAFEPDLAEHPLYENAHATEVMLEAGDMLYLPAFWFHAVESLDTFNISMNWWHRADALAVSQPSLQFLLKKSGERAQEQLHSAQERKAFMDAMDKLNEIISCPEQACLSSYYR
;
A
#
# COMPACT_ATOMS: atom_id res chain seq x y z
N MET A 1 29.88 -3.25 2.89
CA MET A 1 28.77 -3.70 3.76
C MET A 1 27.59 -2.82 3.41
N GLN A 2 26.70 -3.31 2.55
CA GLN A 2 25.57 -2.55 2.01
C GLN A 2 24.51 -2.33 3.10
N ASN A 3 23.94 -1.13 3.14
CA ASN A 3 22.90 -0.70 4.08
C ASN A 3 21.58 -1.42 3.76
N GLN A 4 21.44 -2.68 4.15
CA GLN A 4 20.13 -3.30 4.24
C GLN A 4 19.45 -2.77 5.51
N PHE A 5 18.35 -2.04 5.37
CA PHE A 5 17.57 -1.58 6.52
C PHE A 5 16.80 -2.77 7.10
N THR A 6 16.79 -2.93 8.41
CA THR A 6 16.00 -3.96 9.08
C THR A 6 14.64 -3.39 9.44
N VAL A 7 13.58 -4.17 9.25
CA VAL A 7 12.25 -3.84 9.78
C VAL A 7 12.16 -4.39 11.19
N ASP A 8 11.84 -3.52 12.15
CA ASP A 8 11.66 -3.94 13.53
C ASP A 8 10.38 -4.76 13.67
N GLU A 9 10.41 -5.72 14.58
CA GLU A 9 9.24 -6.51 14.93
C GLU A 9 8.98 -6.39 16.43
N VAL A 10 7.74 -6.10 16.79
CA VAL A 10 7.27 -6.04 18.18
C VAL A 10 6.00 -6.86 18.32
N ASP A 11 5.70 -7.34 19.52
CA ASP A 11 4.41 -7.96 19.79
C ASP A 11 3.30 -6.91 19.94
N LYS A 12 2.04 -7.34 19.79
CA LYS A 12 0.87 -6.55 20.18
C LYS A 12 1.04 -5.96 21.59
N GLY A 13 0.81 -4.66 21.71
CA GLY A 13 0.87 -3.93 22.98
C GLY A 13 1.81 -2.73 22.98
N ILE A 14 2.48 -2.44 21.85
CA ILE A 14 3.23 -1.18 21.71
C ILE A 14 2.33 0.02 22.03
N ALA A 15 2.81 0.88 22.93
CA ALA A 15 2.11 2.10 23.29
C ALA A 15 2.08 3.05 22.10
N ARG A 16 0.95 3.73 21.88
CA ARG A 16 0.79 4.70 20.79
C ARG A 16 1.89 5.76 20.80
N GLU A 17 2.28 6.28 21.96
CA GLU A 17 3.39 7.24 22.06
C GLU A 17 4.70 6.68 21.51
N ALA A 18 5.07 5.46 21.90
CA ALA A 18 6.27 4.80 21.41
C ALA A 18 6.19 4.51 19.90
N PHE A 19 5.01 4.10 19.40
CA PHE A 19 4.76 3.95 17.97
C PHE A 19 5.04 5.26 17.21
N LEU A 20 4.48 6.37 17.71
CA LEU A 20 4.64 7.67 17.09
C LEU A 20 6.09 8.19 17.16
N THR A 21 6.75 8.10 18.31
CA THR A 21 8.08 8.68 18.50
C THR A 21 9.21 7.84 17.91
N HIS A 22 9.07 6.51 17.90
CA HIS A 22 10.13 5.62 17.44
C HIS A 22 9.99 5.21 15.98
N TYR A 23 8.77 5.19 15.42
CA TYR A 23 8.52 4.68 14.07
C TYR A 23 7.97 5.77 13.16
N VAL A 24 6.85 6.41 13.51
CA VAL A 24 6.24 7.46 12.66
C VAL A 24 7.15 8.67 12.50
N ALA A 25 7.67 9.20 13.62
CA ALA A 25 8.57 10.35 13.63
C ALA A 25 9.90 10.09 12.91
N LYS A 26 10.29 8.82 12.76
CA LYS A 26 11.51 8.40 12.08
C LYS A 26 11.28 7.88 10.66
N ASN A 27 10.02 7.86 10.20
CA ASN A 27 9.63 7.27 8.92
C ASN A 27 10.17 5.83 8.77
N GLN A 28 10.02 5.02 9.81
CA GLN A 28 10.55 3.65 9.88
C GLN A 28 9.40 2.63 9.90
N PRO A 29 9.40 1.62 9.00
CA PRO A 29 8.43 0.54 9.00
C PRO A 29 8.52 -0.29 10.28
N LEU A 30 7.39 -0.85 10.68
CA LEU A 30 7.27 -1.68 11.88
C LEU A 30 6.30 -2.83 11.62
N ILE A 31 6.66 -4.03 12.05
CA ILE A 31 5.72 -5.13 12.14
C ILE A 31 5.26 -5.29 13.59
N ILE A 32 3.96 -5.35 13.81
CA ILE A 32 3.34 -5.65 15.09
C ILE A 32 2.72 -7.05 14.99
N ARG A 33 3.42 -8.03 15.56
CA ARG A 33 3.04 -9.45 15.52
C ARG A 33 1.78 -9.70 16.34
N GLY A 34 0.83 -10.41 15.74
CA GLY A 34 -0.45 -10.76 16.36
C GLY A 34 -1.28 -9.55 16.81
N TYR A 35 -1.17 -8.41 16.14
CA TYR A 35 -1.97 -7.21 16.41
C TYR A 35 -3.47 -7.51 16.48
N ALA A 36 -3.98 -8.25 15.49
CA ALA A 36 -5.39 -8.59 15.34
C ALA A 36 -5.74 -9.97 15.95
N ARG A 37 -4.89 -10.55 16.81
CA ARG A 37 -5.07 -11.91 17.37
C ARG A 37 -6.39 -12.14 18.11
N ASP A 38 -7.06 -11.08 18.52
CA ASP A 38 -8.33 -11.03 19.23
C ASP A 38 -9.50 -10.57 18.35
N TRP A 39 -9.28 -10.31 17.05
CA TRP A 39 -10.35 -9.98 16.12
C TRP A 39 -11.16 -11.22 15.75
N PRO A 40 -12.49 -11.21 15.92
CA PRO A 40 -13.34 -12.28 15.42
C PRO A 40 -13.13 -12.58 13.92
N ALA A 41 -12.75 -11.57 13.14
CA ALA A 41 -12.44 -11.67 11.71
C ALA A 41 -11.44 -12.79 11.36
N LEU A 42 -10.46 -13.08 12.22
CA LEU A 42 -9.48 -14.15 11.99
C LEU A 42 -10.12 -15.55 11.91
N THR A 43 -11.30 -15.71 12.50
CA THR A 43 -12.03 -17.00 12.51
C THR A 43 -13.31 -16.98 11.71
N ARG A 44 -13.96 -15.81 11.59
CA ARG A 44 -15.27 -15.66 10.94
C ARG A 44 -15.18 -15.36 9.44
N TRP A 45 -14.06 -14.85 8.95
CA TRP A 45 -13.94 -14.44 7.55
C TRP A 45 -13.39 -15.55 6.67
N ASP A 46 -13.94 -16.76 6.81
CA ASP A 46 -13.70 -17.84 5.87
C ASP A 46 -14.59 -17.71 4.63
N VAL A 47 -14.25 -18.49 3.59
CA VAL A 47 -14.91 -18.46 2.29
C VAL A 47 -16.40 -18.82 2.39
N ASP A 48 -16.76 -19.81 3.23
CA ASP A 48 -18.13 -20.29 3.34
C ASP A 48 -19.01 -19.27 4.05
N THR A 49 -18.51 -18.68 5.13
CA THR A 49 -19.18 -17.61 5.89
C THR A 49 -19.39 -16.37 5.01
N LEU A 50 -18.36 -15.95 4.27
CA LEU A 50 -18.46 -14.80 3.37
C LEU A 50 -19.39 -15.08 2.19
N ARG A 51 -19.37 -16.30 1.63
CA ARG A 51 -20.31 -16.71 0.58
C ARG A 51 -21.75 -16.66 1.08
N MET A 52 -22.00 -17.17 2.28
CA MET A 52 -23.33 -17.21 2.88
C MET A 52 -23.91 -15.80 3.09
N HIS A 53 -23.13 -14.88 3.67
CA HIS A 53 -23.61 -13.54 4.01
C HIS A 53 -23.59 -12.58 2.82
N PHE A 54 -22.53 -12.62 2.00
CA PHE A 54 -22.26 -11.59 0.99
C PHE A 54 -22.29 -12.12 -0.44
N GLY A 55 -22.46 -13.43 -0.65
CA GLY A 55 -22.41 -14.05 -1.99
C GLY A 55 -23.37 -13.43 -3.01
N HIS A 56 -24.50 -12.89 -2.54
CA HIS A 56 -25.51 -12.23 -3.36
C HIS A 56 -25.10 -10.84 -3.88
N LEU A 57 -24.06 -10.22 -3.32
CA LEU A 57 -23.61 -8.88 -3.70
C LEU A 57 -22.88 -8.90 -5.05
N ASN A 58 -23.06 -7.83 -5.82
CA ASN A 58 -22.27 -7.60 -7.03
C ASN A 58 -21.00 -6.83 -6.63
N VAL A 59 -19.85 -7.44 -6.88
CA VAL A 59 -18.52 -6.89 -6.61
C VAL A 59 -17.86 -6.47 -7.91
N LEU A 60 -17.01 -5.44 -7.83
CA LEU A 60 -16.17 -5.03 -8.94
C LEU A 60 -14.86 -5.80 -8.91
N CYS A 61 -14.74 -6.79 -9.78
CA CYS A 61 -13.56 -7.63 -9.88
C CYS A 61 -12.60 -7.08 -10.94
N SER A 62 -11.38 -6.75 -10.53
CA SER A 62 -10.30 -6.49 -11.47
C SER A 62 -9.84 -7.82 -12.11
N GLN A 63 -9.47 -7.79 -13.39
CA GLN A 63 -9.05 -8.96 -14.16
C GLN A 63 -7.76 -8.65 -14.94
N SER A 64 -6.68 -9.38 -14.67
CA SER A 64 -5.42 -9.28 -15.43
C SER A 64 -5.35 -10.28 -16.59
N GLU A 65 -4.73 -9.89 -17.71
CA GLU A 65 -4.52 -10.77 -18.87
C GLU A 65 -3.31 -11.71 -18.64
N THR A 66 -2.25 -11.21 -17.99
CA THR A 66 -0.95 -11.88 -17.84
C THR A 66 -0.83 -12.79 -16.62
N HIS A 67 -1.96 -13.21 -16.04
CA HIS A 67 -2.01 -14.10 -14.86
C HIS A 67 -1.48 -13.47 -13.55
N LYS A 68 -0.88 -12.29 -13.61
CA LYS A 68 -0.43 -11.52 -12.45
C LYS A 68 -1.23 -10.23 -12.42
N HIS A 69 -2.05 -10.04 -11.39
CA HIS A 69 -2.72 -8.77 -11.20
C HIS A 69 -1.78 -7.79 -10.49
N PRO A 70 -1.79 -6.49 -10.85
CA PRO A 70 -2.14 -5.95 -12.17
C PRO A 70 -1.09 -6.35 -13.23
N ASP A 71 -1.45 -6.36 -14.52
CA ASP A 71 -0.56 -6.74 -15.62
C ASP A 71 0.71 -5.86 -15.65
N LEU A 72 1.85 -6.45 -15.30
CA LEU A 72 3.16 -5.78 -15.15
C LEU A 72 3.83 -5.40 -16.48
N THR A 73 3.33 -5.88 -17.61
CA THR A 73 3.98 -5.68 -18.92
C THR A 73 3.52 -4.41 -19.64
N ASN A 74 2.44 -3.77 -19.19
CA ASN A 74 1.84 -2.65 -19.91
C ASN A 74 1.16 -1.62 -19.01
N ALA A 75 1.98 -0.76 -18.41
CA ALA A 75 1.54 0.36 -17.58
C ALA A 75 0.48 1.29 -18.22
N ARG A 76 0.47 1.41 -19.56
CA ARG A 76 -0.46 2.27 -20.30
C ARG A 76 -1.84 1.63 -20.52
N HIS A 77 -1.94 0.31 -20.43
CA HIS A 77 -3.19 -0.45 -20.57
C HIS A 77 -3.81 -0.86 -19.23
N ASN A 78 -3.17 -0.50 -18.12
CA ASN A 78 -3.60 -0.84 -16.75
C ASN A 78 -4.87 -0.11 -16.28
N ARG A 79 -5.65 0.47 -17.21
CA ARG A 79 -7.06 0.81 -16.98
C ARG A 79 -7.88 -0.48 -17.06
N HIS A 80 -7.60 -1.44 -16.17
CA HIS A 80 -8.50 -2.57 -15.96
C HIS A 80 -9.81 -2.00 -15.45
N ILE A 81 -10.81 -1.91 -16.32
CA ILE A 81 -12.18 -1.57 -15.93
C ILE A 81 -12.69 -2.77 -15.14
N PRO A 82 -12.89 -2.65 -13.81
CA PRO A 82 -13.39 -3.75 -13.03
C PRO A 82 -14.74 -4.21 -13.59
N LYS A 83 -14.93 -5.52 -13.73
CA LYS A 83 -16.18 -6.08 -14.23
C LYS A 83 -17.06 -6.50 -13.06
N PRO A 84 -18.37 -6.22 -13.10
CA PRO A 84 -19.30 -6.76 -12.12
C PRO A 84 -19.24 -8.30 -12.12
N LEU A 85 -19.17 -8.88 -10.92
CA LEU A 85 -19.21 -10.32 -10.67
C LEU A 85 -19.99 -10.56 -9.38
N LYS A 86 -20.67 -11.69 -9.23
CA LYS A 86 -21.25 -12.06 -7.93
C LYS A 86 -20.13 -12.41 -6.96
N MET A 87 -20.25 -11.99 -5.70
CA MET A 87 -19.27 -12.36 -4.67
C MET A 87 -19.15 -13.89 -4.54
N SER A 88 -20.25 -14.63 -4.65
CA SER A 88 -20.21 -16.11 -4.68
C SER A 88 -19.35 -16.64 -5.83
N ASP A 89 -19.55 -16.13 -7.03
CA ASP A 89 -18.81 -16.56 -8.22
C ASP A 89 -17.32 -16.20 -8.11
N TYR A 90 -17.00 -15.06 -7.49
CA TYR A 90 -15.62 -14.69 -7.20
C TYR A 90 -14.98 -15.67 -6.22
N LEU A 91 -15.63 -15.92 -5.07
CA LEU A 91 -15.16 -16.83 -4.03
C LEU A 91 -14.95 -18.25 -4.57
N ASP A 92 -15.88 -18.76 -5.35
CA ASP A 92 -15.79 -20.10 -5.95
C ASP A 92 -14.62 -20.20 -6.93
N ARG A 93 -14.36 -19.15 -7.71
CA ARG A 93 -13.24 -19.14 -8.65
C ARG A 93 -11.91 -19.19 -7.93
N ILE A 94 -11.69 -18.34 -6.93
CA ILE A 94 -10.38 -18.22 -6.27
C ILE A 94 -9.99 -19.44 -5.44
N VAL A 95 -10.96 -20.24 -4.98
CA VAL A 95 -10.68 -21.45 -4.16
C VAL A 95 -10.58 -22.74 -4.97
N VAL A 96 -11.26 -22.84 -6.13
CA VAL A 96 -11.30 -24.07 -6.94
C VAL A 96 -10.33 -24.03 -8.11
N GLY A 97 -10.08 -22.86 -8.69
CA GLY A 97 -9.29 -22.72 -9.91
C GLY A 97 -7.78 -22.89 -9.69
N PRO A 98 -7.00 -23.17 -10.76
CA PRO A 98 -5.54 -23.13 -10.70
C PRO A 98 -5.07 -21.74 -10.25
N ALA A 99 -4.10 -21.67 -9.33
CA ALA A 99 -3.61 -20.41 -8.75
C ALA A 99 -3.23 -19.36 -9.81
N GLN A 100 -2.60 -19.77 -10.90
CA GLN A 100 -2.21 -18.90 -12.01
C GLN A 100 -3.42 -18.31 -12.75
N GLU A 101 -4.55 -19.00 -12.80
CA GLU A 101 -5.77 -18.47 -13.42
C GLU A 101 -6.53 -17.55 -12.46
N THR A 102 -6.54 -17.89 -11.18
CA THR A 102 -7.26 -17.15 -10.14
C THR A 102 -6.55 -15.86 -9.74
N ALA A 103 -5.22 -15.82 -9.82
CA ALA A 103 -4.38 -14.64 -9.56
C ALA A 103 -4.73 -13.44 -10.46
N LYS A 104 -5.46 -13.68 -11.56
CA LYS A 104 -6.05 -12.64 -12.40
C LYS A 104 -7.11 -11.82 -11.70
N LEU A 105 -7.79 -12.40 -10.72
CA LEU A 105 -8.98 -11.84 -10.08
C LEU A 105 -8.60 -11.19 -8.75
N ALA A 106 -8.98 -9.93 -8.57
CA ALA A 106 -8.80 -9.24 -7.31
C ALA A 106 -10.02 -8.38 -6.98
N LEU A 107 -10.47 -8.45 -5.72
CA LEU A 107 -11.39 -7.47 -5.16
C LEU A 107 -10.57 -6.43 -4.42
N ASN A 108 -10.49 -5.25 -5.03
CA ASN A 108 -9.70 -4.13 -4.56
C ASN A 108 -10.64 -3.04 -4.05
N ARG A 109 -10.21 -2.29 -3.03
CA ARG A 109 -10.92 -1.08 -2.58
C ARG A 109 -12.36 -1.33 -2.13
N LEU A 110 -12.57 -2.40 -1.37
CA LEU A 110 -13.82 -2.58 -0.63
C LEU A 110 -13.78 -1.63 0.56
N ILE A 111 -14.38 -0.44 0.39
CA ILE A 111 -14.36 0.62 1.40
C ILE A 111 -15.39 0.31 2.48
N PHE A 112 -14.95 0.35 3.73
CA PHE A 112 -15.86 0.39 4.87
C PHE A 112 -16.10 1.86 5.20
N ASP A 113 -17.27 2.37 4.89
CA ASP A 113 -17.68 3.68 5.40
C ASP A 113 -19.11 3.60 5.91
N SER A 114 -19.27 3.93 7.19
CA SER A 114 -20.57 4.07 7.87
C SER A 114 -21.07 5.53 7.85
N GLY A 115 -20.35 6.46 7.22
CA GLY A 115 -20.66 7.87 7.15
C GLY A 115 -21.37 8.28 5.85
N GLU A 116 -22.33 9.21 5.97
CA GLU A 116 -23.12 9.77 4.85
C GLU A 116 -22.30 10.55 3.79
N GLN A 117 -20.97 10.67 3.95
CA GLN A 117 -20.11 11.55 3.12
C GLN A 117 -19.14 10.81 2.19
N CYS A 118 -19.21 9.49 2.07
CA CYS A 118 -18.33 8.74 1.18
C CYS A 118 -18.62 9.04 -0.30
N GLN A 119 -17.77 9.83 -0.97
CA GLN A 119 -17.93 10.17 -2.39
C GLN A 119 -17.43 9.07 -3.35
N TYR A 120 -17.03 7.91 -2.83
CA TYR A 120 -16.53 6.80 -3.65
C TYR A 120 -17.70 5.99 -4.25
N ARG A 121 -17.77 5.97 -5.58
CA ARG A 121 -18.90 5.45 -6.39
C ARG A 121 -19.14 3.93 -6.32
N HIS A 122 -18.38 3.18 -5.54
CA HIS A 122 -18.38 1.71 -5.52
C HIS A 122 -18.32 1.13 -4.10
N HIS A 123 -19.06 1.72 -3.17
CA HIS A 123 -19.18 1.16 -1.82
C HIS A 123 -19.95 -0.16 -1.86
N ILE A 124 -19.44 -1.15 -1.13
CA ILE A 124 -20.21 -2.33 -0.75
C ILE A 124 -20.49 -2.17 0.73
N ASP A 125 -21.75 -2.30 1.11
CA ASP A 125 -22.11 -2.28 2.52
C ASP A 125 -21.55 -3.54 3.20
N LEU A 126 -20.40 -3.36 3.84
CA LEU A 126 -19.75 -4.36 4.68
C LEU A 126 -19.99 -4.07 6.17
N SER A 127 -20.98 -3.23 6.52
CA SER A 127 -21.35 -3.01 7.92
C SER A 127 -21.64 -4.30 8.71
N PRO A 128 -22.13 -5.41 8.13
CA PRO A 128 -22.25 -6.66 8.90
C PRO A 128 -20.91 -7.26 9.34
N LEU A 129 -19.77 -6.81 8.78
CA LEU A 129 -18.43 -7.17 9.22
C LEU A 129 -17.84 -6.23 10.28
N ALA A 130 -18.50 -5.10 10.57
CA ALA A 130 -17.94 -4.05 11.42
C ALA A 130 -17.71 -4.50 12.88
N GLU A 131 -18.45 -5.51 13.36
CA GLU A 131 -18.27 -6.07 14.70
C GLU A 131 -17.08 -7.06 14.80
N ASP A 132 -16.50 -7.46 13.67
CA ASP A 132 -15.45 -8.48 13.63
C ASP A 132 -14.03 -7.91 13.71
N PHE A 133 -13.87 -6.59 13.67
CA PHE A 133 -12.60 -5.90 13.79
C PHE A 133 -12.75 -4.56 14.52
N THR A 134 -11.63 -3.97 14.90
CA THR A 134 -11.59 -2.63 15.48
C THR A 134 -10.64 -1.76 14.68
N GLN A 135 -11.01 -0.50 14.43
CA GLN A 135 -10.04 0.47 13.91
C GLN A 135 -8.79 0.49 14.80
N PRO A 136 -7.58 0.55 14.22
CA PRO A 136 -6.38 0.54 15.02
C PRO A 136 -6.24 1.76 15.94
N ALA A 137 -6.18 1.54 17.26
CA ALA A 137 -6.02 2.62 18.24
C ALA A 137 -4.72 3.45 18.06
N LEU A 138 -3.76 2.95 17.28
CA LEU A 138 -2.53 3.65 16.92
C LEU A 138 -2.79 4.93 16.11
N ILE A 139 -3.93 5.01 15.42
CA ILE A 139 -4.31 6.15 14.56
C ILE A 139 -5.47 6.97 15.13
N ASP A 140 -5.85 6.73 16.40
CA ASP A 140 -6.90 7.51 17.07
C ASP A 140 -6.64 9.02 16.92
N GLY A 141 -7.64 9.75 16.43
CA GLY A 141 -7.57 11.21 16.21
C GLY A 141 -6.86 11.64 14.93
N ALA A 142 -6.56 10.74 13.98
CA ALA A 142 -6.16 11.14 12.64
C ALA A 142 -7.28 11.90 11.92
N SER A 143 -6.92 12.93 11.14
CA SER A 143 -7.89 13.84 10.50
C SER A 143 -8.57 13.25 9.25
N PHE A 144 -7.96 12.21 8.68
CA PHE A 144 -8.39 11.53 7.49
C PHE A 144 -8.06 10.06 7.63
N GLU A 145 -9.03 9.21 7.33
CA GLU A 145 -8.89 7.78 7.35
C GLU A 145 -9.71 7.19 6.21
N ILE A 146 -9.10 6.31 5.43
CA ILE A 146 -9.84 5.40 4.56
C ILE A 146 -9.46 3.98 4.93
N GLY A 147 -10.47 3.25 5.41
CA GLY A 147 -10.43 1.80 5.62
C GLY A 147 -10.78 1.07 4.33
N VAL A 148 -9.89 0.18 3.87
CA VAL A 148 -10.12 -0.67 2.69
C VAL A 148 -9.85 -2.13 3.03
N LEU A 149 -10.75 -3.00 2.59
CA LEU A 149 -10.49 -4.44 2.48
C LEU A 149 -10.07 -4.83 1.07
N TRP A 150 -9.16 -5.78 1.04
CA TRP A 150 -8.65 -6.46 -0.13
C TRP A 150 -8.92 -7.95 0.00
N MET A 151 -9.48 -8.55 -1.03
CA MET A 151 -9.67 -10.00 -1.12
C MET A 151 -8.99 -10.52 -2.38
N GLN A 152 -8.08 -11.47 -2.21
CA GLN A 152 -7.11 -11.84 -3.24
C GLN A 152 -6.86 -13.36 -3.24
N ALA A 153 -6.65 -13.89 -4.45
CA ALA A 153 -6.23 -15.28 -4.64
C ALA A 153 -4.72 -15.43 -4.43
N GLN A 154 -4.26 -16.68 -4.37
CA GLN A 154 -2.82 -16.99 -4.42
C GLN A 154 -2.16 -16.38 -5.66
N LEU A 155 -0.91 -15.94 -5.53
CA LEU A 155 -0.07 -15.34 -6.58
C LEU A 155 -0.56 -13.97 -7.10
N THR A 156 -1.63 -13.40 -6.52
CA THR A 156 -2.00 -12.01 -6.79
C THR A 156 -0.89 -11.09 -6.26
N GLN A 157 -0.40 -10.20 -7.11
CA GLN A 157 0.65 -9.25 -6.79
C GLN A 157 0.13 -7.80 -6.75
N SER A 158 0.96 -6.88 -6.29
CA SER A 158 0.82 -5.46 -6.57
C SER A 158 2.01 -5.01 -7.41
N TRP A 159 1.81 -3.95 -8.20
CA TRP A 159 2.95 -3.22 -8.74
C TRP A 159 3.81 -2.68 -7.60
N LEU A 160 5.11 -2.52 -7.86
CA LEU A 160 5.95 -1.74 -6.98
C LEU A 160 5.50 -0.28 -7.05
N HIS A 161 5.13 0.29 -5.90
CA HIS A 161 4.58 1.63 -5.83
C HIS A 161 4.83 2.27 -4.47
N THR A 162 4.48 3.55 -4.36
CA THR A 162 4.58 4.33 -3.13
C THR A 162 3.28 5.08 -2.86
N ASP A 163 2.90 5.20 -1.58
CA ASP A 163 1.73 5.94 -1.14
C ASP A 163 2.15 7.25 -0.47
N ALA A 164 1.38 8.32 -0.67
CA ALA A 164 1.62 9.61 -0.02
C ALA A 164 1.05 9.70 1.41
N PHE A 165 0.54 8.59 1.95
CA PHE A 165 -0.14 8.52 3.23
C PHE A 165 0.53 7.48 4.13
N GLU A 166 0.43 7.70 5.44
CA GLU A 166 0.78 6.69 6.43
C GLU A 166 -0.22 5.54 6.33
N ASN A 167 0.23 4.30 6.47
CA ASN A 167 -0.60 3.14 6.23
C ASN A 167 -0.42 2.08 7.32
N LEU A 168 -1.52 1.67 7.94
CA LEU A 168 -1.58 0.44 8.74
C LEU A 168 -2.21 -0.67 7.90
N PHE A 169 -1.40 -1.67 7.55
CA PHE A 169 -1.83 -2.86 6.84
C PHE A 169 -2.00 -4.00 7.85
N VAL A 170 -3.18 -4.63 7.92
CA VAL A 170 -3.44 -5.81 8.75
C VAL A 170 -3.75 -7.00 7.86
N GLN A 171 -3.05 -8.10 8.06
CA GLN A 171 -3.35 -9.37 7.40
C GLN A 171 -4.37 -10.14 8.23
N VAL A 172 -5.52 -10.49 7.63
CA VAL A 172 -6.64 -11.14 8.34
C VAL A 172 -6.76 -12.63 7.99
N GLN A 173 -6.63 -12.99 6.71
CA GLN A 173 -6.64 -14.37 6.25
C GLN A 173 -5.46 -14.62 5.32
N GLY A 174 -4.83 -15.78 5.43
CA GLY A 174 -3.69 -16.16 4.60
C GLY A 174 -2.40 -15.39 4.92
N LYS A 175 -1.40 -15.54 4.05
CA LYS A 175 -0.07 -14.93 4.21
C LYS A 175 0.26 -13.99 3.06
N LYS A 176 0.98 -12.91 3.37
CA LYS A 176 1.53 -12.01 2.35
C LYS A 176 3.03 -11.80 2.48
N ARG A 177 3.66 -11.71 1.32
CA ARG A 177 5.06 -11.31 1.16
C ARG A 177 5.14 -9.87 0.67
N PHE A 178 5.94 -9.06 1.34
CA PHE A 178 6.19 -7.67 0.98
C PHE A 178 7.65 -7.49 0.60
N MET A 179 7.89 -6.78 -0.49
CA MET A 179 9.20 -6.22 -0.83
C MET A 179 9.16 -4.73 -0.48
N LEU A 180 9.94 -4.30 0.51
CA LEU A 180 9.97 -2.92 0.98
C LEU A 180 11.28 -2.23 0.57
N TYR A 181 11.19 -0.96 0.20
CA TYR A 181 12.34 -0.12 -0.12
C TYR A 181 12.16 1.27 0.47
N ALA A 182 13.24 1.81 1.02
CA ALA A 182 13.25 3.15 1.58
C ALA A 182 13.00 4.20 0.47
N PRO A 183 12.42 5.37 0.80
CA PRO A 183 12.12 6.41 -0.19
C PRO A 183 13.33 6.85 -1.04
N GLN A 184 14.55 6.73 -0.51
CA GLN A 184 15.79 7.11 -1.19
C GLN A 184 16.15 6.16 -2.35
N GLU A 185 15.54 4.98 -2.41
CA GLU A 185 15.77 3.98 -3.46
C GLU A 185 15.06 4.34 -4.78
N ALA A 186 14.20 5.38 -4.81
CA ALA A 186 13.36 5.77 -5.95
C ALA A 186 14.07 5.75 -7.32
N GLY A 187 15.33 6.20 -7.37
CA GLY A 187 16.15 6.20 -8.59
C GLY A 187 16.48 4.80 -9.09
N SER A 188 16.90 3.91 -8.19
CA SER A 188 17.19 2.50 -8.49
C SER A 188 15.94 1.70 -8.87
N LEU A 189 14.76 2.16 -8.42
CA LEU A 189 13.47 1.53 -8.70
C LEU A 189 12.78 2.05 -9.97
N TYR A 190 13.42 2.98 -10.70
CA TYR A 190 12.84 3.59 -11.89
C TYR A 190 11.45 4.18 -11.61
N ASN A 191 11.28 4.85 -10.48
CA ASN A 191 10.06 5.61 -10.22
C ASN A 191 10.09 6.91 -11.06
N THR A 192 9.57 6.84 -12.28
CA THR A 192 9.55 7.97 -13.22
C THR A 192 8.21 8.70 -13.20
N ARG A 193 8.20 9.99 -13.57
CA ARG A 193 6.96 10.79 -13.67
C ARG A 193 5.90 10.19 -14.59
N LYS A 194 6.31 9.29 -15.49
CA LYS A 194 5.45 8.60 -16.46
C LYS A 194 4.33 7.80 -15.78
N TYR A 195 4.59 7.27 -14.59
CA TYR A 195 3.68 6.38 -13.87
C TYR A 195 3.31 6.86 -12.45
N GLY A 196 3.69 8.08 -12.10
CA GLY A 196 3.34 8.71 -10.82
C GLY A 196 3.89 7.92 -9.63
N ALA A 197 2.99 7.35 -8.84
CA ALA A 197 3.31 6.54 -7.66
C ALA A 197 3.96 5.18 -7.97
N TYR A 198 3.89 4.71 -9.21
CA TYR A 198 4.33 3.38 -9.59
C TYR A 198 5.77 3.35 -10.15
N CYS A 199 6.43 2.21 -10.00
CA CYS A 199 7.75 1.92 -10.55
C CYS A 199 7.65 1.11 -11.86
N GLU A 200 8.66 1.21 -12.71
CA GLU A 200 8.77 0.40 -13.93
C GLU A 200 9.23 -1.04 -13.64
N VAL A 201 9.93 -1.24 -12.52
CA VAL A 201 10.49 -2.53 -12.14
C VAL A 201 9.45 -3.44 -11.48
N ASN A 202 9.45 -4.72 -11.88
CA ASN A 202 8.84 -5.79 -11.11
C ASN A 202 9.75 -6.21 -9.96
N ALA A 203 9.33 -5.95 -8.71
CA ALA A 203 10.13 -6.26 -7.52
C ALA A 203 10.37 -7.77 -7.29
N PHE A 204 9.48 -8.63 -7.81
CA PHE A 204 9.56 -10.09 -7.61
C PHE A 204 10.33 -10.80 -8.73
N GLU A 205 10.32 -10.24 -9.94
CA GLU A 205 11.05 -10.75 -11.11
C GLU A 205 11.66 -9.58 -11.90
N PRO A 206 12.72 -8.94 -11.38
CA PRO A 206 13.32 -7.76 -12.00
C PRO A 206 14.06 -8.12 -13.29
N ASP A 207 13.79 -7.39 -14.37
CA ASP A 207 14.59 -7.47 -15.61
C ASP A 207 15.78 -6.51 -15.50
N LEU A 208 16.95 -7.03 -15.15
CA LEU A 208 18.18 -6.24 -15.01
C LEU A 208 18.77 -5.79 -16.36
N ALA A 209 18.37 -6.40 -17.47
CA ALA A 209 18.80 -5.94 -18.80
C ALA A 209 18.07 -4.64 -19.18
N GLU A 210 16.77 -4.54 -18.85
CA GLU A 210 15.98 -3.32 -19.03
C GLU A 210 16.21 -2.29 -17.90
N HIS A 211 16.40 -2.76 -16.66
CA HIS A 211 16.46 -1.94 -15.45
C HIS A 211 17.77 -2.15 -14.64
N PRO A 212 18.95 -1.92 -15.22
CA PRO A 212 20.24 -2.22 -14.57
C PRO A 212 20.49 -1.49 -13.25
N LEU A 213 19.91 -0.30 -13.03
CA LEU A 213 20.08 0.43 -11.77
C LEU A 213 19.45 -0.30 -10.57
N TYR A 214 18.53 -1.22 -10.81
CA TYR A 214 17.88 -2.01 -9.77
C TYR A 214 18.87 -2.92 -9.02
N GLU A 215 20.02 -3.24 -9.61
CA GLU A 215 21.11 -3.93 -8.89
C GLU A 215 21.59 -3.14 -7.67
N ASN A 216 21.39 -1.82 -7.65
CA ASN A 216 21.72 -0.96 -6.52
C ASN A 216 20.57 -0.82 -5.50
N ALA A 217 19.40 -1.40 -5.76
CA ALA A 217 18.23 -1.28 -4.90
C ALA A 217 18.37 -2.18 -3.67
N HIS A 218 18.13 -1.61 -2.49
CA HIS A 218 18.16 -2.38 -1.23
C HIS A 218 16.74 -2.75 -0.81
N ALA A 219 16.37 -4.00 -1.06
CA ALA A 219 15.10 -4.57 -0.63
C ALA A 219 15.19 -5.13 0.80
N THR A 220 14.11 -4.98 1.55
CA THR A 220 13.82 -5.81 2.72
C THR A 220 12.54 -6.58 2.48
N GLU A 221 12.67 -7.90 2.40
CA GLU A 221 11.53 -8.80 2.31
C GLU A 221 10.95 -9.02 3.70
N VAL A 222 9.63 -8.87 3.84
CA VAL A 222 8.92 -9.17 5.08
C VAL A 222 7.69 -10.04 4.82
N MET A 223 7.37 -10.87 5.81
CA MET A 223 6.26 -11.82 5.76
C MET A 223 5.24 -11.46 6.83
N LEU A 224 3.98 -11.33 6.43
CA LEU A 224 2.85 -11.15 7.34
C LEU A 224 2.00 -12.41 7.37
N GLU A 225 1.75 -12.91 8.57
CA GLU A 225 0.79 -13.98 8.83
C GLU A 225 -0.57 -13.41 9.27
N ALA A 226 -1.60 -14.24 9.27
CA ALA A 226 -2.91 -13.86 9.78
C ALA A 226 -2.80 -13.34 11.22
N GLY A 227 -3.27 -12.11 11.45
CA GLY A 227 -3.19 -11.41 12.73
C GLY A 227 -2.09 -10.35 12.78
N ASP A 228 -1.12 -10.34 11.88
CA ASP A 228 -0.02 -9.37 11.88
C ASP A 228 -0.44 -8.02 11.29
N MET A 229 0.17 -6.95 11.83
CA MET A 229 0.07 -5.60 11.27
C MET A 229 1.44 -5.14 10.78
N LEU A 230 1.49 -4.51 9.61
CA LEU A 230 2.60 -3.72 9.11
C LEU A 230 2.22 -2.24 9.15
N TYR A 231 2.98 -1.44 9.89
CA TYR A 231 3.03 -0.01 9.66
C TYR A 231 3.98 0.27 8.50
N LEU A 232 3.41 0.87 7.46
CA LEU A 232 4.09 1.27 6.25
C LEU A 232 4.09 2.80 6.19
N PRO A 233 5.25 3.44 6.40
CA PRO A 233 5.31 4.89 6.46
C PRO A 233 5.04 5.52 5.10
N ALA A 234 4.56 6.76 5.10
CA ALA A 234 4.39 7.52 3.88
C ALA A 234 5.68 7.52 3.04
N PHE A 235 5.50 7.39 1.72
CA PHE A 235 6.53 7.34 0.68
C PHE A 235 7.40 6.07 0.61
N TRP A 236 7.18 5.08 1.47
CA TRP A 236 7.86 3.81 1.35
C TRP A 236 7.40 3.04 0.12
N PHE A 237 8.37 2.60 -0.69
CA PHE A 237 8.07 1.78 -1.85
C PHE A 237 7.80 0.35 -1.41
N HIS A 238 6.76 -0.24 -1.99
CA HIS A 238 6.35 -1.58 -1.64
C HIS A 238 5.72 -2.32 -2.81
N ALA A 239 5.97 -3.63 -2.87
CA ALA A 239 5.25 -4.58 -3.69
C ALA A 239 4.78 -5.73 -2.81
N VAL A 240 3.59 -6.26 -3.09
CA VAL A 240 2.94 -7.25 -2.22
C VAL A 240 2.55 -8.47 -3.04
N GLU A 241 2.72 -9.67 -2.49
CA GLU A 241 2.27 -10.93 -3.08
C GLU A 241 1.44 -11.73 -2.07
N SER A 242 0.32 -12.27 -2.53
CA SER A 242 -0.53 -13.19 -1.77
C SER A 242 -0.07 -14.64 -1.92
N LEU A 243 0.17 -15.32 -0.81
CA LEU A 243 0.85 -16.63 -0.81
C LEU A 243 -0.07 -17.83 -0.60
N ASP A 244 -1.21 -17.63 0.06
CA ASP A 244 -2.18 -18.71 0.30
C ASP A 244 -3.31 -18.68 -0.73
N THR A 245 -4.11 -19.74 -0.81
CA THR A 245 -5.27 -19.83 -1.73
C THR A 245 -6.24 -18.66 -1.55
N PHE A 246 -6.48 -18.26 -0.31
CA PHE A 246 -7.42 -17.22 0.04
C PHE A 246 -6.78 -16.21 0.99
N ASN A 247 -6.84 -14.93 0.63
CA ASN A 247 -6.21 -13.86 1.40
C ASN A 247 -7.19 -12.71 1.61
N ILE A 248 -7.25 -12.23 2.85
CA ILE A 248 -7.95 -11.01 3.21
C ILE A 248 -6.99 -10.12 3.98
N SER A 249 -6.95 -8.85 3.58
CA SER A 249 -6.20 -7.83 4.30
C SER A 249 -6.96 -6.53 4.37
N MET A 250 -6.65 -5.73 5.39
CA MET A 250 -7.25 -4.43 5.61
C MET A 250 -6.16 -3.36 5.66
N ASN A 251 -6.46 -2.20 5.09
CA ASN A 251 -5.60 -1.03 5.13
C ASN A 251 -6.33 0.15 5.74
N TRP A 252 -5.61 0.91 6.54
CA TRP A 252 -6.00 2.24 6.99
C TRP A 252 -4.95 3.24 6.52
N TRP A 253 -5.25 3.95 5.41
CA TRP A 253 -4.45 5.12 5.07
C TRP A 253 -4.92 6.31 5.87
N HIS A 254 -3.97 7.02 6.45
CA HIS A 254 -4.27 8.21 7.22
C HIS A 254 -3.26 9.33 6.95
N ARG A 255 -3.68 10.56 7.21
CA ARG A 255 -2.77 11.72 7.17
C ARG A 255 -2.02 11.84 8.50
N ALA A 256 -0.76 12.27 8.41
CA ALA A 256 0.10 12.53 9.56
C ALA A 256 -0.19 13.89 10.25
N ASP A 257 -1.31 14.53 9.95
CA ASP A 257 -1.58 15.95 10.20
C ASP A 257 -2.10 16.29 11.61
N ALA A 258 -2.02 15.34 12.54
CA ALA A 258 -2.06 15.62 13.98
C ALA A 258 -0.94 14.90 14.77
N LEU A 259 -0.04 14.19 14.06
CA LEU A 259 0.94 13.27 14.65
C LEU A 259 2.39 13.68 14.36
N ALA A 260 2.63 14.38 13.26
CA ALA A 260 3.92 14.95 12.93
C ALA A 260 4.05 16.36 13.53
N VAL A 261 4.42 16.41 14.81
CA VAL A 261 5.17 17.55 15.34
C VAL A 261 6.35 17.77 14.38
N SER A 262 6.32 18.86 13.63
CA SER A 262 7.44 19.46 12.88
C SER A 262 8.58 18.50 12.50
N GLN A 263 8.63 18.01 11.25
CA GLN A 263 9.74 17.15 10.79
C GLN A 263 10.76 17.89 9.91
N PRO A 264 11.82 18.50 10.50
CA PRO A 264 13.05 18.87 9.80
C PRO A 264 13.74 17.70 9.09
N SER A 265 13.55 16.47 9.56
CA SER A 265 14.09 15.22 8.99
C SER A 265 13.55 14.92 7.60
N LEU A 266 12.24 15.11 7.38
CA LEU A 266 11.60 14.88 6.08
C LEU A 266 12.11 15.90 5.05
N GLN A 267 12.22 17.18 5.44
CA GLN A 267 12.84 18.22 4.62
C GLN A 267 14.32 17.92 4.33
N PHE A 268 15.07 17.43 5.33
CA PHE A 268 16.48 17.08 5.16
C PHE A 268 16.69 15.89 4.23
N LEU A 269 15.85 14.84 4.33
CA LEU A 269 15.94 13.67 3.48
C LEU A 269 15.57 14.01 2.03
N LEU A 270 14.49 14.76 1.82
CA LEU A 270 14.09 15.28 0.51
C LEU A 270 15.18 16.18 -0.11
N LYS A 271 15.80 17.03 0.71
CA LYS A 271 16.91 17.90 0.29
C LYS A 271 18.15 17.09 -0.09
N LYS A 272 18.57 16.13 0.73
CA LYS A 272 19.75 15.29 0.43
C LYS A 272 19.55 14.35 -0.75
N SER A 273 18.37 13.74 -0.90
CA SER A 273 18.05 12.92 -2.08
C SER A 273 17.97 13.78 -3.33
N GLY A 274 17.49 15.01 -3.21
CA GLY A 274 17.48 15.97 -4.31
C GLY A 274 18.87 16.47 -4.72
N GLU A 275 19.73 16.78 -3.76
CA GLU A 275 21.13 17.17 -4.01
C GLU A 275 21.91 16.04 -4.72
N ARG A 276 21.72 14.77 -4.31
CA ARG A 276 22.33 13.61 -4.98
C ARG A 276 21.78 13.34 -6.38
N ALA A 277 20.47 13.53 -6.58
CA ALA A 277 19.85 13.41 -7.90
C ALA A 277 20.33 14.55 -8.84
N GLN A 278 20.57 15.75 -8.31
CA GLN A 278 21.04 16.91 -9.06
C GLN A 278 22.46 16.71 -9.64
N GLU A 279 23.34 16.00 -8.92
CA GLU A 279 24.68 15.65 -9.38
C GLU A 279 24.68 14.69 -10.59
N GLN A 280 23.60 13.93 -10.79
CA GLN A 280 23.44 12.98 -11.90
C GLN A 280 22.73 13.60 -13.13
N LEU A 281 22.23 14.84 -13.03
CA LEU A 281 21.58 15.54 -14.13
C LEU A 281 22.60 16.31 -14.97
N HIS A 282 22.64 16.06 -16.28
CA HIS A 282 23.72 16.56 -17.14
C HIS A 282 23.49 17.99 -17.65
N SER A 283 22.25 18.43 -17.88
CA SER A 283 21.97 19.77 -18.40
C SER A 283 21.49 20.78 -17.32
N ALA A 284 21.78 22.06 -17.56
CA ALA A 284 21.35 23.15 -16.68
C ALA A 284 19.81 23.30 -16.62
N GLN A 285 19.12 22.89 -17.68
CA GLN A 285 17.66 22.96 -17.78
C GLN A 285 16.98 21.86 -16.95
N GLU A 286 17.56 20.65 -16.92
CA GLU A 286 17.09 19.55 -16.07
C GLU A 286 17.31 19.85 -14.58
N ARG A 287 18.48 20.39 -14.23
CA ARG A 287 18.76 20.83 -12.85
C ARG A 287 17.78 21.91 -12.38
N LYS A 288 17.43 22.86 -13.26
CA LYS A 288 16.46 23.91 -12.95
C LYS A 288 15.04 23.34 -12.78
N ALA A 289 14.58 22.48 -13.69
CA ALA A 289 13.27 21.86 -13.60
C ALA A 289 13.11 20.95 -12.38
N PHE A 290 14.21 20.32 -11.94
CA PHE A 290 14.27 19.54 -10.72
C PHE A 290 14.16 20.43 -9.47
N MET A 291 14.95 21.51 -9.40
CA MET A 291 14.87 22.47 -8.29
C MET A 291 13.49 23.13 -8.19
N ASP A 292 12.92 23.56 -9.32
CA ASP A 292 11.56 24.14 -9.36
C ASP A 292 10.49 23.15 -8.87
N ALA A 293 10.71 21.84 -9.03
CA ALA A 293 9.81 20.80 -8.53
C ALA A 293 10.00 20.55 -7.03
N MET A 294 11.23 20.58 -6.53
CA MET A 294 11.53 20.45 -5.11
C MET A 294 11.05 21.67 -4.32
N ASP A 295 11.18 22.87 -4.87
CA ASP A 295 10.70 24.10 -4.26
C ASP A 295 9.17 24.12 -4.18
N LYS A 296 8.48 23.66 -5.24
CA LYS A 296 7.03 23.45 -5.20
C LYS A 296 6.61 22.39 -4.18
N LEU A 297 7.37 21.30 -4.05
CA LEU A 297 7.12 20.27 -3.04
C LEU A 297 7.26 20.86 -1.63
N ASN A 298 8.29 21.68 -1.41
CA ASN A 298 8.53 22.36 -0.13
C ASN A 298 7.45 23.42 0.19
N GLU A 299 6.98 24.18 -0.80
CA GLU A 299 5.85 25.11 -0.64
C GLU A 299 4.55 24.36 -0.27
N ILE A 300 4.31 23.20 -0.87
CA ILE A 300 3.15 22.35 -0.55
C ILE A 300 3.27 21.79 0.88
N ILE A 301 4.46 21.35 1.28
CA ILE A 301 4.73 20.81 2.63
C ILE A 301 4.65 21.90 3.71
N SER A 302 4.97 23.15 3.37
CA SER A 302 4.97 24.29 4.29
C SER A 302 3.67 25.10 4.30
N CYS A 303 2.71 24.80 3.43
CA CYS A 303 1.42 25.49 3.37
C CYS A 303 0.49 25.06 4.51
N PRO A 304 0.11 25.96 5.45
CA PRO A 304 -0.75 25.61 6.58
C PRO A 304 -2.22 25.35 6.20
N GLU A 305 -2.63 25.72 4.97
CA GLU A 305 -4.02 25.65 4.53
C GLU A 305 -4.23 24.51 3.51
N GLN A 306 -5.13 23.59 3.86
CA GLN A 306 -5.52 22.39 3.10
C GLN A 306 -6.04 22.66 1.66
N ALA A 307 -6.21 23.91 1.24
CA ALA A 307 -6.88 24.27 -0.02
C ALA A 307 -6.07 23.98 -1.29
N CYS A 308 -4.74 24.06 -1.26
CA CYS A 308 -3.91 23.96 -2.48
C CYS A 308 -3.80 22.54 -3.06
N LEU A 309 -3.97 21.48 -2.26
CA LEU A 309 -3.85 20.10 -2.71
C LEU A 309 -4.96 19.64 -3.68
N SER A 310 -6.08 20.36 -3.73
CA SER A 310 -7.21 20.08 -4.64
C SER A 310 -6.90 20.31 -6.12
N SER A 311 -5.88 21.14 -6.43
CA SER A 311 -5.56 21.54 -7.81
C SER A 311 -4.57 20.61 -8.53
N TYR A 312 -3.88 19.74 -7.79
CA TYR A 312 -2.93 18.79 -8.38
C TYR A 312 -3.61 17.49 -8.86
N TYR A 313 -4.86 17.25 -8.44
CA TYR A 313 -5.60 16.02 -8.73
C TYR A 313 -6.88 16.24 -9.57
N ARG A 314 -6.89 17.27 -10.43
CA ARG A 314 -7.81 17.35 -11.59
C ARG A 314 -7.06 17.05 -12.88
#